data_AF-A0A357D641-F1
#
_entry.id   AF-A0A357D641-F1
#
_cell.length_a   1.000
_cell.length_b   1.000
_cell.length_c   1.000
_cell.angle_alpha   90.00
_cell.angle_beta   90.00
_cell.angle_gamma   90.00
#
_symmetry.space_group_name_H-M   'P 1'
#
loop_
_entity.id
_entity.type
_entity.pdbx_description
1 polymer ?
#
loop_
_entity_poly.entity_id
_entity_poly.type
_entity_poly.pdbx_seq_one_letter_code
_entity_poly.pdbx_strand_id
1 'polypeptide(L)'
;MSNINIKPEKLHTTDLGEVRIRRNLNLQIDNVVLWCKEVVKEADMIMRQGKNWYAYRNGVVLTINAQSHTIITAHPVNPELRLMRSEDYQCLSGFLYHAIFVPEGVEPPPRSIINDPAIYVYMKDFGSKPGDIGVVAEQNDQIIGAAWTRIIPSYGHIDDETPELAISILPAFREYGIGTKLMKKLFTVLRTNGYSRTSLSVQKDNPAVRFYERLGYRVAEEKSDHVGNVDFIMLKELI
;
A
#
# COMPACT_ATOMS: atom_id res chain seq x y z
N MET A 1 -14.77 14.16 3.85
CA MET A 1 -14.95 13.72 2.45
C MET A 1 -14.91 14.95 1.58
N SER A 2 -13.81 15.20 0.87
CA SER A 2 -13.73 16.30 -0.09
C SER A 2 -14.71 16.03 -1.23
N ASN A 3 -15.69 16.92 -1.40
CA ASN A 3 -16.56 16.94 -2.59
C ASN A 3 -15.69 17.15 -3.82
N ILE A 4 -15.29 16.07 -4.48
CA ILE A 4 -14.48 16.14 -5.70
C ILE A 4 -15.43 16.18 -6.89
N ASN A 5 -15.33 17.32 -7.59
CA ASN A 5 -16.33 17.86 -8.51
C ASN A 5 -16.01 17.47 -9.97
N ILE A 6 -15.60 16.22 -10.24
CA ILE A 6 -15.56 15.74 -11.62
C ILE A 6 -16.99 15.42 -12.02
N LYS A 7 -17.48 16.11 -13.04
CA LYS A 7 -18.79 15.89 -13.65
C LYS A 7 -18.66 14.89 -14.79
N PRO A 8 -19.01 13.59 -14.61
CA PRO A 8 -18.77 12.57 -15.62
C PRO A 8 -19.41 12.93 -16.97
N GLU A 9 -20.56 13.61 -16.96
CA GLU A 9 -21.26 14.07 -18.15
C GLU A 9 -20.43 15.03 -19.02
N LYS A 10 -19.50 15.80 -18.43
CA LYS A 10 -18.62 16.74 -19.13
C LYS A 10 -17.35 16.10 -19.70
N LEU A 11 -17.07 14.85 -19.33
CA LEU A 11 -15.87 14.16 -19.77
C LEU A 11 -15.92 13.87 -21.26
N HIS A 12 -14.81 14.18 -21.92
CA HIS A 12 -14.57 13.90 -23.33
C HIS A 12 -13.09 13.61 -23.55
N THR A 13 -12.71 13.10 -24.71
CA THR A 13 -11.30 12.95 -25.12
C THR A 13 -11.15 13.33 -26.59
N THR A 14 -9.92 13.44 -27.06
CA THR A 14 -9.63 13.61 -28.50
C THR A 14 -9.47 12.23 -29.16
N ASP A 15 -9.59 12.13 -30.49
CA ASP A 15 -9.39 10.85 -31.21
C ASP A 15 -8.04 10.21 -30.87
N LEU A 16 -6.97 11.02 -30.80
CA LEU A 16 -5.65 10.56 -30.37
C LEU A 16 -5.62 10.13 -28.89
N GLY A 17 -6.39 10.78 -28.02
CA GLY A 17 -6.56 10.40 -26.62
C GLY A 17 -7.25 9.05 -26.48
N GLU A 18 -8.29 8.80 -27.27
CA GLU A 18 -8.99 7.52 -27.31
C GLU A 18 -8.08 6.38 -27.77
N VAL A 19 -7.37 6.57 -28.89
CA VAL A 19 -6.39 5.58 -29.39
C VAL A 19 -5.30 5.29 -28.33
N ARG A 20 -4.81 6.33 -27.65
CA ARG A 20 -3.82 6.18 -26.57
C ARG A 20 -4.37 5.34 -25.41
N ILE A 21 -5.58 5.63 -24.93
CA ILE A 21 -6.22 4.89 -23.83
C ILE A 21 -6.40 3.41 -24.19
N ARG A 22 -6.93 3.12 -25.39
CA ARG A 22 -7.10 1.75 -25.90
C ARG A 22 -5.79 0.99 -25.86
N ARG A 23 -4.72 1.59 -26.38
CA ARG A 23 -3.40 0.97 -26.44
C ARG A 23 -2.83 0.70 -25.06
N ASN A 24 -2.90 1.68 -24.15
CA ASN A 24 -2.28 1.57 -22.83
C ASN A 24 -2.93 0.49 -21.95
N LEU A 25 -4.24 0.31 -22.10
CA LEU A 25 -5.04 -0.63 -21.31
C LEU A 25 -5.39 -1.91 -22.08
N ASN A 26 -4.97 -2.04 -23.34
CA ASN A 26 -5.35 -3.11 -24.25
C ASN A 26 -6.89 -3.32 -24.31
N LEU A 27 -7.66 -2.23 -24.37
CA LEU A 27 -9.13 -2.28 -24.32
C LEU A 27 -9.74 -2.61 -25.68
N GLN A 28 -10.61 -3.63 -25.69
CA GLN A 28 -11.44 -4.02 -26.84
C GLN A 28 -12.92 -3.67 -26.58
N ILE A 29 -13.22 -2.37 -26.50
CA ILE A 29 -14.56 -1.85 -26.19
C ILE A 29 -15.00 -0.83 -27.23
N ASP A 30 -16.29 -0.66 -27.49
CA ASP A 30 -16.72 0.28 -28.53
C ASP A 30 -16.58 1.74 -28.13
N ASN A 31 -16.93 2.10 -26.88
CA ASN A 31 -16.95 3.49 -26.42
C ASN A 31 -16.04 3.70 -25.20
N VAL A 32 -14.83 4.19 -25.45
CA VAL A 32 -13.83 4.45 -24.41
C VAL A 32 -14.22 5.59 -23.49
N VAL A 33 -14.88 6.63 -24.02
CA VAL A 33 -15.31 7.77 -23.22
C VAL A 33 -16.37 7.34 -22.22
N LEU A 34 -17.36 6.56 -22.64
CA LEU A 34 -18.39 6.02 -21.76
C LEU A 34 -17.76 5.14 -20.67
N TRP A 35 -16.85 4.25 -21.03
CA TRP A 35 -16.11 3.44 -20.06
C TRP A 35 -15.34 4.29 -19.04
N CYS A 36 -14.65 5.35 -19.49
CA CYS A 36 -13.97 6.29 -18.59
C CYS A 36 -14.95 7.00 -17.65
N LYS A 37 -16.16 7.34 -18.11
CA LYS A 37 -17.20 7.95 -17.26
C LYS A 37 -17.64 7.01 -16.15
N GLU A 38 -17.83 5.72 -16.44
CA GLU A 38 -18.16 4.72 -15.42
C GLU A 38 -17.01 4.54 -14.41
N VAL A 39 -15.76 4.49 -14.89
CA VAL A 39 -14.58 4.46 -14.01
C VAL A 39 -14.54 5.66 -13.05
N VAL A 40 -14.88 6.86 -13.52
CA VAL A 40 -14.93 8.06 -12.65
C VAL A 40 -16.08 7.98 -11.64
N LYS A 41 -17.26 7.50 -12.04
CA LYS A 41 -18.43 7.39 -11.16
C LYS A 41 -18.18 6.43 -9.99
N GLU A 42 -17.47 5.34 -10.27
CA GLU A 42 -17.18 4.29 -9.28
C GLU A 42 -15.78 4.38 -8.69
N ALA A 43 -15.07 5.50 -8.87
CA ALA A 43 -13.68 5.60 -8.47
C ALA A 43 -13.51 5.36 -6.96
N ASP A 44 -12.58 4.46 -6.62
CA ASP A 44 -12.19 4.17 -5.24
C ASP A 44 -11.50 5.38 -4.59
N MET A 45 -10.82 6.17 -5.42
CA MET A 45 -10.19 7.42 -5.02
C MET A 45 -10.14 8.39 -6.19
N ILE A 46 -10.37 9.67 -5.90
CA ILE A 46 -10.09 10.76 -6.82
C ILE A 46 -9.20 11.77 -6.10
N MET A 47 -8.19 12.30 -6.78
CA MET A 47 -7.32 13.34 -6.24
C MET A 47 -6.97 14.39 -7.30
N ARG A 48 -6.70 15.62 -6.87
CA ARG A 48 -6.20 16.68 -7.75
C ARG A 48 -4.72 16.87 -7.53
N GLN A 49 -3.97 17.04 -8.61
CA GLN A 49 -2.59 17.49 -8.55
C GLN A 49 -2.32 18.47 -9.70
N GLY A 50 -1.97 19.70 -9.33
CA GLY A 50 -1.82 20.79 -10.29
C GLY A 50 -3.06 20.95 -11.19
N LYS A 51 -2.85 20.83 -12.50
CA LYS A 51 -3.88 21.00 -13.53
C LYS A 51 -4.72 19.75 -13.81
N ASN A 52 -4.43 18.61 -13.17
CA ASN A 52 -5.05 17.33 -13.47
C ASN A 52 -5.78 16.73 -12.26
N TRP A 53 -6.83 15.99 -12.56
CA TRP A 53 -7.44 15.00 -11.67
C TRP A 53 -6.93 13.61 -12.02
N TYR A 54 -6.82 12.76 -11.00
CA TYR A 54 -6.53 11.35 -11.10
C TYR A 54 -7.65 10.56 -10.46
N ALA A 55 -8.32 9.71 -11.25
CA ALA A 55 -9.38 8.81 -10.76
C ALA A 55 -8.89 7.37 -10.82
N TYR A 56 -8.97 6.66 -9.70
CA TYR A 56 -8.46 5.29 -9.55
C TYR A 56 -9.62 4.31 -9.38
N ARG A 57 -9.58 3.22 -10.15
CA ARG A 57 -10.53 2.11 -10.04
C ARG A 57 -9.94 0.85 -10.64
N ASN A 58 -10.12 -0.29 -9.99
CA ASN A 58 -9.76 -1.62 -10.52
C ASN A 58 -8.32 -1.68 -11.09
N GLY A 59 -7.37 -1.05 -10.40
CA GLY A 59 -5.96 -1.06 -10.79
C GLY A 59 -5.64 -0.20 -11.99
N VAL A 60 -6.55 0.70 -12.38
CA VAL A 60 -6.37 1.70 -13.44
C VAL A 60 -6.41 3.10 -12.85
N VAL A 61 -5.63 4.00 -13.42
CA VAL A 61 -5.69 5.44 -13.18
C VAL A 61 -6.06 6.19 -14.45
N LEU A 62 -7.09 7.02 -14.38
CA LEU A 62 -7.43 8.02 -15.40
C LEU A 62 -6.78 9.36 -15.05
N THR A 63 -6.17 10.01 -16.02
CA THR A 63 -5.70 11.40 -15.90
C THR A 63 -6.64 12.32 -16.68
N ILE A 64 -7.23 13.30 -15.99
CA ILE A 64 -8.25 14.19 -16.55
C ILE A 64 -7.83 15.63 -16.33
N ASN A 65 -7.88 16.47 -17.37
CA ASN A 65 -7.62 17.90 -17.19
C ASN A 65 -8.73 18.54 -16.33
N ALA A 66 -8.35 19.26 -15.28
CA ALA A 66 -9.29 19.82 -14.32
C ALA A 66 -10.13 20.99 -14.86
N GLN A 67 -9.67 21.67 -15.91
CA GLN A 67 -10.37 22.81 -16.50
C GLN A 67 -11.22 22.36 -17.69
N SER A 68 -10.60 21.67 -18.66
CA SER A 68 -11.27 21.27 -19.89
C SER A 68 -12.12 20.02 -19.74
N HIS A 69 -11.99 19.24 -18.65
CA HIS A 69 -12.65 17.92 -18.49
C HIS A 69 -12.20 16.89 -19.55
N THR A 70 -11.09 17.15 -20.24
CA THR A 70 -10.53 16.23 -21.22
C THR A 70 -9.86 15.07 -20.50
N ILE A 71 -10.27 13.84 -20.78
CA ILE A 71 -9.56 12.62 -20.39
C ILE A 71 -8.27 12.58 -21.21
N ILE A 72 -7.14 12.85 -20.54
CA ILE A 72 -5.83 12.92 -21.17
C ILE A 72 -5.35 11.50 -21.47
N THR A 73 -5.39 10.60 -20.49
CA THR A 73 -4.90 9.23 -20.67
C THR A 73 -5.44 8.31 -19.58
N ALA A 74 -5.22 7.02 -19.76
CA ALA A 74 -5.48 5.98 -18.78
C ALA A 74 -4.34 4.96 -18.82
N HIS A 75 -3.96 4.44 -17.65
CA HIS A 75 -2.89 3.44 -17.52
C HIS A 75 -3.17 2.50 -16.35
N PRO A 76 -2.61 1.28 -16.34
CA PRO A 76 -2.55 0.48 -15.13
C PRO A 76 -1.78 1.25 -14.06
N VAL A 77 -2.20 1.11 -12.80
CA VAL A 77 -1.47 1.63 -11.64
C VAL A 77 -0.12 0.93 -11.59
N ASN A 78 0.95 1.72 -11.67
CA ASN A 78 2.31 1.22 -11.67
C ASN A 78 3.21 2.17 -10.87
N PRO A 79 3.16 2.09 -9.54
CA PRO A 79 3.90 2.99 -8.68
C PRO A 79 5.41 2.79 -8.83
N GLU A 80 6.15 3.88 -8.66
CA GLU A 80 7.59 3.82 -8.44
C GLU A 80 7.87 3.22 -7.06
N LEU A 81 8.78 2.25 -7.00
CA LEU A 81 9.25 1.65 -5.76
C LEU A 81 10.61 2.21 -5.41
N ARG A 82 10.69 2.95 -4.30
CA ARG A 82 11.93 3.60 -3.86
C ARG A 82 12.12 3.42 -2.35
N LEU A 83 13.37 3.59 -1.91
CA LEU A 83 13.66 3.70 -0.49
C LEU A 83 12.92 4.91 0.10
N MET A 84 12.49 4.76 1.36
CA MET A 84 12.01 5.90 2.14
C MET A 84 13.14 6.89 2.36
N ARG A 85 12.82 8.17 2.17
CA ARG A 85 13.61 9.34 2.56
C ARG A 85 13.12 9.81 3.92
N SER A 86 13.90 10.64 4.61
CA SER A 86 13.52 11.22 5.90
C SER A 86 12.17 11.94 5.85
N GLU A 87 11.86 12.60 4.73
CA GLU A 87 10.60 13.32 4.55
C GLU A 87 9.39 12.38 4.44
N ASP A 88 9.60 11.11 4.08
CA ASP A 88 8.51 10.14 3.96
C ASP A 88 8.07 9.62 5.34
N TYR A 89 8.90 9.71 6.38
CA TYR A 89 8.61 9.10 7.69
C TYR A 89 7.31 9.62 8.31
N GLN A 90 6.89 10.84 7.95
CA GLN A 90 5.60 11.41 8.37
C GLN A 90 4.40 10.55 7.94
N CYS A 91 4.50 9.77 6.85
CA CYS A 91 3.44 8.89 6.38
C CYS A 91 3.28 7.62 7.23
N LEU A 92 4.30 7.24 8.01
CA LEU A 92 4.29 5.99 8.79
C LEU A 92 3.11 5.91 9.74
N SER A 93 2.69 7.02 10.35
CA SER A 93 1.50 7.06 11.21
C SER A 93 0.22 6.59 10.51
N GLY A 94 0.00 7.03 9.27
CA GLY A 94 -1.15 6.64 8.46
C GLY A 94 -1.06 5.19 8.00
N PHE A 95 0.12 4.75 7.56
CA PHE A 95 0.33 3.37 7.13
C PHE A 95 0.30 2.38 8.29
N LEU A 96 0.80 2.74 9.47
CA LEU A 96 0.72 1.93 10.68
C LEU A 96 -0.74 1.69 11.08
N TYR A 97 -1.57 2.74 11.05
CA TYR A 97 -3.02 2.57 11.25
C TYR A 97 -3.64 1.61 10.22
N HIS A 98 -3.27 1.74 8.94
CA HIS A 98 -3.77 0.87 7.88
C HIS A 98 -3.22 -0.57 7.91
N ALA A 99 -2.18 -0.83 8.72
CA ALA A 99 -1.62 -2.17 8.93
C ALA A 99 -2.38 -2.95 10.01
N ILE A 100 -3.18 -2.27 10.84
CA ILE A 100 -4.00 -2.91 11.86
C ILE A 100 -5.07 -3.76 11.17
N PHE A 101 -5.09 -5.05 11.49
CA PHE A 101 -6.12 -5.96 11.02
C PHE A 101 -7.42 -5.71 11.77
N VAL A 102 -8.50 -5.55 11.01
CA VAL A 102 -9.86 -5.39 11.53
C VAL A 102 -10.70 -6.50 10.90
N PRO A 103 -11.19 -7.48 11.68
CA PRO A 103 -12.03 -8.54 11.16
C PRO A 103 -13.32 -8.00 10.53
N GLU A 104 -13.91 -8.77 9.62
CA GLU A 104 -15.18 -8.39 8.98
C GLU A 104 -16.29 -8.19 10.02
N GLY A 105 -17.05 -7.11 9.88
CA GLY A 105 -18.12 -6.75 10.82
C GLY A 105 -17.65 -6.11 12.13
N VAL A 106 -16.34 -5.99 12.36
CA VAL A 106 -15.78 -5.30 13.53
C VAL A 106 -15.54 -3.83 13.22
N GLU A 107 -15.92 -2.95 14.15
CA GLU A 107 -15.65 -1.52 14.01
C GLU A 107 -14.13 -1.26 14.10
N PRO A 108 -13.54 -0.49 13.17
CA PRO A 108 -12.14 -0.13 13.26
C PRO A 108 -11.84 0.64 14.56
N PRO A 109 -10.69 0.39 15.20
CA PRO A 109 -10.32 1.13 16.40
C PRO A 109 -10.15 2.63 16.09
N PRO A 110 -10.28 3.52 17.10
CA PRO A 110 -10.03 4.93 16.89
C PRO A 110 -8.58 5.17 16.46
N ARG A 111 -8.33 6.22 15.66
CA ARG A 111 -6.98 6.55 15.18
C ARG A 111 -5.95 6.74 16.31
N SER A 112 -6.38 7.07 17.51
CA SER A 112 -5.50 7.19 18.69
C SER A 112 -4.80 5.89 19.07
N ILE A 113 -5.24 4.73 18.56
CA ILE A 113 -4.61 3.43 18.81
C ILE A 113 -3.11 3.42 18.41
N ILE A 114 -2.70 4.20 17.41
CA ILE A 114 -1.28 4.30 17.02
C ILE A 114 -0.38 4.96 18.08
N ASN A 115 -0.98 5.57 19.10
CA ASN A 115 -0.27 6.16 20.24
C ASN A 115 -0.08 5.15 21.38
N ASP A 116 -0.70 3.97 21.31
CA ASP A 116 -0.40 2.88 22.25
C ASP A 116 1.09 2.55 22.17
N PRO A 117 1.85 2.51 23.27
CA PRO A 117 3.27 2.18 23.25
C PRO A 117 3.62 0.89 22.49
N ALA A 118 2.75 -0.14 22.54
CA ALA A 118 2.95 -1.40 21.86
C ALA A 118 2.84 -1.30 20.33
N ILE A 119 2.16 -0.28 19.82
CA ILE A 119 1.99 0.00 18.37
C ILE A 119 2.92 1.13 17.94
N TYR A 120 3.04 2.18 18.74
CA TYR A 120 3.87 3.35 18.47
C TYR A 120 5.35 2.98 18.23
N VAL A 121 5.83 1.91 18.86
CA VAL A 121 7.19 1.38 18.67
C VAL A 121 7.51 1.01 17.23
N TYR A 122 6.51 0.80 16.34
CA TYR A 122 6.75 0.58 14.90
C TYR A 122 7.13 1.85 14.12
N MET A 123 7.00 3.04 14.71
CA MET A 123 7.36 4.31 14.03
C MET A 123 8.20 5.27 14.88
N LYS A 124 8.27 5.08 16.20
CA LYS A 124 9.05 5.92 17.12
C LYS A 124 10.49 6.12 16.65
N ASP A 125 10.91 7.36 16.38
CA ASP A 125 12.29 7.70 15.97
C ASP A 125 12.79 6.88 14.78
N PHE A 126 11.91 6.52 13.84
CA PHE A 126 12.27 5.71 12.68
C PHE A 126 13.42 6.34 11.87
N GLY A 127 14.35 5.51 11.41
CA GLY A 127 15.54 5.90 10.65
C GLY A 127 16.76 6.17 11.53
N SER A 128 16.63 6.06 12.85
CA SER A 128 17.74 6.25 13.81
C SER A 128 18.57 4.99 14.07
N LYS A 129 18.11 3.82 13.62
CA LYS A 129 18.74 2.51 13.90
C LYS A 129 19.05 1.73 12.62
N PRO A 130 20.08 0.85 12.60
CA PRO A 130 20.44 0.06 11.41
C PRO A 130 19.31 -0.78 10.80
N GLY A 131 18.38 -1.27 11.63
CA GLY A 131 17.24 -2.08 11.19
C GLY A 131 16.03 -1.30 10.67
N ASP A 132 16.06 0.04 10.78
CA ASP A 132 14.98 0.92 10.32
C ASP A 132 15.11 1.15 8.81
N ILE A 133 14.59 0.21 8.03
CA ILE A 133 14.64 0.21 6.57
C ILE A 133 13.23 0.31 6.02
N GLY A 134 12.99 1.24 5.11
CA GLY A 134 11.67 1.48 4.53
C GLY A 134 11.68 1.56 3.01
N VAL A 135 10.63 1.03 2.39
CA VAL A 135 10.34 1.15 0.95
C VAL A 135 8.92 1.68 0.79
N VAL A 136 8.74 2.62 -0.13
CA VAL A 136 7.44 3.18 -0.50
C VAL A 136 7.09 2.87 -1.95
N ALA A 137 5.79 2.76 -2.19
CA ALA A 137 5.17 2.75 -3.51
C ALA A 137 4.55 4.13 -3.73
N GLU A 138 5.11 4.88 -4.67
CA GLU A 138 4.69 6.24 -4.98
C GLU A 138 4.01 6.29 -6.37
N GLN A 139 2.85 6.92 -6.44
CA GLN A 139 2.09 7.11 -7.67
C GLN A 139 1.62 8.56 -7.73
N ASN A 140 2.03 9.30 -8.76
CA ASN A 140 1.66 10.71 -8.94
C ASN A 140 1.96 11.55 -7.67
N ASP A 141 3.20 11.46 -7.18
CA ASP A 141 3.71 12.11 -5.96
C ASP A 141 2.92 11.79 -4.67
N GLN A 142 2.08 10.75 -4.69
CA GLN A 142 1.37 10.25 -3.53
C GLN A 142 1.95 8.90 -3.13
N ILE A 143 2.36 8.77 -1.87
CA ILE A 143 2.68 7.47 -1.29
C ILE A 143 1.37 6.70 -1.11
N ILE A 144 1.25 5.56 -1.80
CA ILE A 144 0.05 4.71 -1.80
C ILE A 144 0.27 3.38 -1.06
N GLY A 145 1.51 3.05 -0.74
CA GLY A 145 1.88 1.88 0.05
C GLY A 145 3.26 2.02 0.68
N ALA A 146 3.45 1.38 1.82
CA ALA A 146 4.70 1.38 2.57
C ALA A 146 4.97 -0.01 3.14
N ALA A 147 6.23 -0.44 3.08
CA ALA A 147 6.73 -1.60 3.80
C ALA A 147 8.02 -1.18 4.52
N TRP A 148 8.11 -1.44 5.82
CA TRP A 148 9.26 -1.06 6.62
C TRP A 148 9.59 -2.12 7.65
N THR A 149 10.84 -2.16 8.09
CA THR A 149 11.30 -3.05 9.14
C THR A 149 11.89 -2.29 10.30
N ARG A 150 11.93 -2.93 11.47
CA ARG A 150 12.65 -2.46 12.66
C ARG A 150 13.13 -3.63 13.50
N ILE A 151 14.22 -3.46 14.25
CA ILE A 151 14.62 -4.41 15.31
C ILE A 151 14.14 -3.81 16.63
N ILE A 152 13.02 -4.32 17.13
CA ILE A 152 12.29 -3.82 18.30
C ILE A 152 11.73 -5.01 19.09
N PRO A 153 11.62 -4.91 20.42
CA PRO A 153 10.93 -5.93 21.23
C PRO A 153 9.41 -5.74 21.10
N SER A 154 8.85 -6.13 19.95
CA SER A 154 7.41 -6.09 19.64
C SER A 154 6.86 -7.47 19.29
N TYR A 155 5.67 -7.53 18.70
CA TYR A 155 4.90 -8.76 18.52
C TYR A 155 5.64 -9.84 17.72
N GLY A 156 6.35 -9.45 16.66
CA GLY A 156 7.12 -10.34 15.78
C GLY A 156 8.61 -10.41 16.11
N HIS A 157 9.04 -9.92 17.28
CA HIS A 157 10.43 -10.02 17.73
C HIS A 157 10.83 -11.48 17.97
N ILE A 158 11.99 -11.85 17.46
CA ILE A 158 12.57 -13.19 17.66
C ILE A 158 13.97 -13.13 18.28
N ASP A 159 14.73 -12.07 17.98
CA ASP A 159 16.07 -11.77 18.50
C ASP A 159 16.48 -10.34 18.12
N ASP A 160 17.66 -9.93 18.57
CA ASP A 160 18.19 -8.57 18.41
C ASP A 160 18.91 -8.34 17.07
N GLU A 161 18.81 -9.28 16.12
CA GLU A 161 19.44 -9.18 14.80
C GLU A 161 18.42 -9.18 13.65
N THR A 162 17.20 -9.68 13.90
CA THR A 162 16.18 -9.90 12.87
C THR A 162 15.21 -8.71 12.77
N PRO A 163 15.14 -8.02 11.63
CA PRO A 163 14.18 -6.94 11.44
C PRO A 163 12.75 -7.48 11.30
N GLU A 164 11.88 -6.99 12.17
CA GLU A 164 10.44 -7.21 12.13
C GLU A 164 9.78 -6.27 11.12
N LEU A 165 8.97 -6.84 10.23
CA LEU A 165 8.28 -6.17 9.15
C LEU A 165 6.90 -5.63 9.58
N ALA A 166 6.59 -4.42 9.12
CA ALA A 166 5.23 -3.96 8.92
C ALA A 166 5.03 -3.55 7.44
N ILE A 167 3.82 -3.77 6.93
CA ILE A 167 3.43 -3.38 5.57
C ILE A 167 1.96 -2.97 5.53
N SER A 168 1.66 -1.91 4.79
CA SER A 168 0.29 -1.61 4.42
C SER A 168 0.20 -0.82 3.12
N ILE A 169 -0.98 -0.92 2.52
CA ILE A 169 -1.34 -0.24 1.28
C ILE A 169 -2.66 0.46 1.55
N LEU A 170 -2.81 1.68 1.03
CA LEU A 170 -4.07 2.41 1.13
C LEU A 170 -5.20 1.55 0.56
N PRO A 171 -6.39 1.51 1.20
CA PRO A 171 -7.48 0.61 0.79
C PRO A 171 -7.82 0.63 -0.70
N ALA A 172 -7.84 1.82 -1.32
CA ALA A 172 -8.13 2.01 -2.75
C ALA A 172 -7.08 1.43 -3.72
N PHE A 173 -5.95 0.92 -3.21
CA PHE A 173 -4.82 0.41 -4.01
C PHE A 173 -4.45 -1.04 -3.69
N ARG A 174 -5.26 -1.73 -2.90
CA ARG A 174 -5.06 -3.15 -2.56
C ARG A 174 -5.40 -4.05 -3.74
N GLU A 175 -4.96 -5.31 -3.67
CA GLU A 175 -5.25 -6.36 -4.68
C GLU A 175 -4.67 -6.14 -6.09
N TYR A 176 -3.90 -5.07 -6.32
CA TYR A 176 -3.22 -4.81 -7.60
C TYR A 176 -1.74 -5.27 -7.64
N GLY A 177 -1.36 -6.19 -6.76
CA GLY A 177 0.00 -6.74 -6.68
C GLY A 177 1.08 -5.79 -6.13
N ILE A 178 0.69 -4.60 -5.66
CA ILE A 178 1.61 -3.59 -5.08
C ILE A 178 2.34 -4.15 -3.85
N GLY A 179 1.66 -4.91 -2.99
CA GLY A 179 2.27 -5.51 -1.80
C GLY A 179 3.42 -6.46 -2.14
N THR A 180 3.22 -7.34 -3.12
CA THR A 180 4.29 -8.24 -3.61
C THR A 180 5.48 -7.47 -4.15
N LYS A 181 5.23 -6.38 -4.89
CA LYS A 181 6.26 -5.49 -5.43
C LYS A 181 7.07 -4.81 -4.30
N LEU A 182 6.39 -4.23 -3.31
CA LEU A 182 6.99 -3.63 -2.11
C LEU A 182 7.88 -4.63 -1.37
N MET A 183 7.33 -5.81 -1.06
CA MET A 183 8.04 -6.85 -0.32
C MET A 183 9.30 -7.33 -1.03
N LYS A 184 9.24 -7.59 -2.35
CA LYS A 184 10.42 -8.01 -3.13
C LYS A 184 11.52 -6.94 -3.14
N LYS A 185 11.14 -5.66 -3.25
CA LYS A 185 12.08 -4.54 -3.15
C LYS A 185 12.70 -4.49 -1.75
N LEU A 186 11.88 -4.57 -0.70
CA LEU A 186 12.35 -4.57 0.69
C LEU A 186 13.31 -5.72 0.99
N PHE A 187 13.01 -6.95 0.56
CA PHE A 187 13.92 -8.10 0.72
C PHE A 187 15.28 -7.86 0.07
N THR A 188 15.28 -7.25 -1.12
CA THR A 188 16.53 -6.92 -1.82
C THR A 188 17.35 -5.89 -1.04
N VAL A 189 16.68 -4.89 -0.46
CA VAL A 189 17.34 -3.89 0.39
C VAL A 189 17.88 -4.52 1.66
N LEU A 190 17.09 -5.35 2.35
CA LEU A 190 17.51 -6.04 3.56
C LEU A 190 18.76 -6.91 3.32
N ARG A 191 18.76 -7.74 2.27
CA ARG A 191 19.94 -8.52 1.87
C ARG A 191 21.17 -7.64 1.66
N THR A 192 21.00 -6.54 0.92
CA THR A 192 22.10 -5.63 0.59
C THR A 192 22.68 -4.95 1.84
N ASN A 193 21.87 -4.82 2.90
CA ASN A 193 22.28 -4.29 4.20
C ASN A 193 22.76 -5.39 5.18
N GLY A 194 22.95 -6.64 4.71
CA GLY A 194 23.54 -7.72 5.50
C GLY A 194 22.56 -8.53 6.34
N TYR A 195 21.25 -8.31 6.22
CA TYR A 195 20.25 -9.09 6.94
C TYR A 195 20.03 -10.45 6.26
N SER A 196 20.17 -11.52 7.04
CA SER A 196 19.97 -12.91 6.61
C SER A 196 18.49 -13.32 6.60
N ARG A 197 17.65 -12.66 7.40
CA ARG A 197 16.23 -13.00 7.59
C ARG A 197 15.40 -11.79 8.01
N THR A 198 14.09 -11.95 8.02
CA THR A 198 13.11 -10.96 8.52
C THR A 198 11.90 -11.69 9.11
N SER A 199 11.31 -11.11 10.15
CA SER A 199 10.13 -11.66 10.84
C SER A 199 8.91 -10.75 10.69
N LEU A 200 7.73 -11.24 11.09
CA LEU A 200 6.52 -10.46 11.28
C LEU A 200 5.60 -11.17 12.28
N SER A 201 4.68 -10.42 12.89
CA SER A 201 3.50 -10.99 13.54
C SER A 201 2.25 -10.80 12.68
N VAL A 202 1.39 -11.82 12.61
CA VAL A 202 0.10 -11.75 11.94
C VAL A 202 -0.93 -12.60 12.68
N GLN A 203 -2.11 -12.04 12.93
CA GLN A 203 -3.23 -12.81 13.50
C GLN A 203 -3.56 -14.00 12.60
N LYS A 204 -3.77 -15.17 13.20
CA LYS A 204 -4.07 -16.44 12.52
C LYS A 204 -5.28 -16.34 11.58
N ASP A 205 -6.29 -15.55 11.97
CA ASP A 205 -7.52 -15.34 11.19
C ASP A 205 -7.35 -14.28 10.09
N ASN A 206 -6.21 -13.60 10.03
CA ASN A 206 -5.94 -12.62 8.99
C ASN A 206 -5.63 -13.32 7.65
N PRO A 207 -6.40 -13.06 6.57
CA PRO A 207 -6.14 -13.64 5.25
C PRO A 207 -4.73 -13.35 4.70
N ALA A 208 -4.04 -12.35 5.24
CA ALA A 208 -2.66 -12.01 4.89
C ALA A 208 -1.65 -13.13 5.20
N VAL A 209 -1.97 -14.13 6.04
CA VAL A 209 -1.12 -15.31 6.25
C VAL A 209 -0.72 -15.94 4.91
N ARG A 210 -1.70 -16.16 4.01
CA ARG A 210 -1.45 -16.73 2.67
C ARG A 210 -0.62 -15.81 1.77
N PHE A 211 -0.67 -14.50 2.01
CA PHE A 211 0.18 -13.55 1.31
C PHE A 211 1.65 -13.71 1.75
N TYR A 212 1.90 -13.82 3.05
CA TYR A 212 3.24 -14.04 3.59
C TYR A 212 3.82 -15.41 3.23
N GLU A 213 3.02 -16.48 3.30
CA GLU A 213 3.43 -17.83 2.87
C GLU A 213 3.90 -17.86 1.41
N ARG A 214 3.15 -17.20 0.50
CA ARG A 214 3.55 -17.08 -0.92
C ARG A 214 4.83 -16.28 -1.14
N LEU A 215 5.20 -15.42 -0.19
CA LEU A 215 6.47 -14.69 -0.19
C LEU A 215 7.62 -15.49 0.44
N GLY A 216 7.34 -16.69 0.94
CA GLY A 216 8.32 -17.61 1.53
C GLY A 216 8.51 -17.42 3.03
N TYR A 217 7.60 -16.73 3.73
CA TYR A 217 7.54 -16.79 5.19
C TYR A 217 6.99 -18.14 5.64
N ARG A 218 7.44 -18.60 6.81
CA ARG A 218 6.96 -19.81 7.49
C ARG A 218 6.64 -19.48 8.94
N VAL A 219 5.65 -20.16 9.52
CA VAL A 219 5.35 -20.02 10.95
C VAL A 219 6.53 -20.54 11.76
N ALA A 220 7.05 -19.70 12.65
CA ALA A 220 8.11 -20.04 13.61
C ALA A 220 7.55 -20.29 15.01
N GLU A 221 6.51 -19.54 15.40
CA GLU A 221 5.85 -19.64 16.71
C GLU A 221 4.36 -19.27 16.59
N GLU A 222 3.51 -19.87 17.43
CA GLU A 222 2.14 -19.40 17.69
C GLU A 222 2.10 -18.76 19.08
N LYS A 223 1.61 -17.52 19.19
CA LYS A 223 1.42 -16.82 20.48
C LYS A 223 -0.05 -16.53 20.69
N SER A 224 -0.58 -16.92 21.84
CA SER A 224 -1.95 -16.57 22.23
C SER A 224 -1.95 -15.35 23.13
N ASP A 225 -2.84 -14.39 22.86
CA ASP A 225 -3.14 -13.31 23.80
C ASP A 225 -4.06 -13.80 24.94
N HIS A 226 -4.28 -12.94 25.94
CA HIS A 226 -5.09 -13.26 27.11
C HIS A 226 -6.59 -13.43 26.82
N VAL A 227 -7.05 -13.06 25.62
CA VAL A 227 -8.46 -13.10 25.19
C VAL A 227 -8.69 -14.23 24.18
N GLY A 228 -7.65 -14.99 23.85
CA GLY A 228 -7.71 -16.19 23.00
C GLY A 228 -7.40 -15.95 21.53
N ASN A 229 -7.01 -14.74 21.12
CA ASN A 229 -6.52 -14.51 19.76
C ASN A 229 -5.15 -15.16 19.61
N VAL A 230 -4.91 -15.80 18.47
CA VAL A 230 -3.63 -16.45 18.16
C VAL A 230 -2.92 -15.68 17.06
N ASP A 231 -1.70 -15.25 17.34
CA ASP A 231 -0.78 -14.66 16.38
C ASP A 231 0.23 -15.71 15.90
N PHE A 232 0.52 -15.69 14.60
CA PHE A 232 1.69 -16.35 14.04
C PHE A 232 2.85 -15.37 13.99
N ILE A 233 3.95 -15.75 14.64
CA ILE A 233 5.25 -15.17 14.33
C ILE A 233 5.79 -15.93 13.13
N MET A 234 5.97 -15.22 12.02
CA MET A 234 6.45 -15.82 10.78
C MET A 234 7.87 -15.34 10.49
N LEU A 235 8.71 -16.24 9.99
CA LEU A 235 10.09 -16.00 9.63
C LEU A 235 10.33 -16.26 8.15
N LYS A 236 11.13 -15.40 7.51
CA LYS A 236 11.63 -15.60 6.16
C LYS A 236 13.15 -15.49 6.12
N GLU A 237 13.80 -16.53 5.60
CA GLU A 237 15.18 -16.45 5.14
C GLU A 237 15.28 -15.63 3.85
N LEU A 238 16.28 -14.75 3.78
CA LEU A 238 16.52 -13.83 2.69
C LEU A 238 17.58 -14.31 1.70
N ILE A 239 18.21 -15.46 1.95
CA ILE A 239 19.23 -16.14 1.14
C ILE A 239 18.92 -16.10 -0.37
#